data_AF-A0A139A982-F1
#
_entry.id   AF-A0A139A982-F1
#
_cell.length_a   1.000
_cell.length_b   1.000
_cell.length_c   1.000
_cell.angle_alpha   90.00
_cell.angle_beta   90.00
_cell.angle_gamma   90.00
#
_symmetry.space_group_name_H-M   'P 1'
#
loop_
_entity.id
_entity.type
_entity.pdbx_description
1 polymer ?
#
loop_
_entity_poly.entity_id
_entity_poly.type
_entity_poly.pdbx_seq_one_letter_code
_entity_poly.pdbx_strand_id
1 'polypeptide(L)'
;MSSSAASLTTAPTLCSLENPTFTSPTWIAINYIVFLLVIYVITRLSAVFLKRIDPKRWATFSEEMRVNVISYVVEIILTTAALGCQLAVIRMLDPNYQYNLSEFQIARTAVNLVCLLYTSELLFRRKLRLTLITHHVVTVGIAIMLVVAFENTFDLHVTRIGLAFMFQATLEQATFLGLLFYRYRPNTQLTYMTLLIGAIVPMLLKLVSIGYVVAMWAKYIAPLGAASPSYVAMDVLIPVGGLLLLFTQVWSAMVVYKLALRSKPVSDAGAAAAAQLESGVSSDPESDERDSGETEKPFDPVHRSSTAPVKRSSTTKSFAPLKRSFTAKSSWSTMIKDADEPDDIGDFRMKV
;
A
#
# COMPACT_ATOMS: atom_id res chain seq x y z
N MET A 1 5.06 -14.47 68.60
CA MET A 1 4.66 -15.54 67.66
C MET A 1 3.20 -15.30 67.30
N SER A 2 2.95 -14.60 66.20
CA SER A 2 1.60 -14.36 65.66
C SER A 2 1.65 -14.65 64.17
N SER A 3 0.84 -15.63 63.76
CA SER A 3 0.77 -16.19 62.42
C SER A 3 0.49 -15.13 61.38
N SER A 4 1.40 -14.97 60.43
CA SER A 4 1.16 -14.25 59.18
C SER A 4 0.12 -15.05 58.39
N ALA A 5 -1.11 -14.55 58.36
CA ALA A 5 -2.15 -15.07 57.48
C ALA A 5 -1.69 -14.81 56.04
N ALA A 6 -1.20 -15.87 55.39
CA ALA A 6 -0.96 -15.90 53.97
C ALA A 6 -2.28 -15.54 53.27
N SER A 7 -2.37 -14.31 52.77
CA SER A 7 -3.37 -13.93 51.81
C SER A 7 -3.14 -14.84 50.61
N LEU A 8 -4.00 -15.86 50.47
CA LEU A 8 -4.17 -16.57 49.20
C LEU A 8 -4.61 -15.51 48.21
N THR A 9 -3.65 -14.91 47.51
CA THR A 9 -3.82 -14.39 46.18
C THR A 9 -4.30 -15.56 45.34
N THR A 10 -5.62 -15.72 45.27
CA THR A 10 -6.29 -16.42 44.19
C THR A 10 -5.78 -15.80 42.91
N ALA A 11 -4.73 -16.42 42.35
CA ALA A 11 -4.30 -16.17 40.98
C ALA A 11 -5.59 -16.24 40.15
N PRO A 12 -5.98 -15.15 39.46
CA PRO A 12 -7.20 -15.16 38.67
C PRO A 12 -7.06 -16.36 37.75
N THR A 13 -7.97 -17.31 37.94
CA THR A 13 -8.03 -18.57 37.22
C THR A 13 -7.88 -18.22 35.75
N LEU A 14 -6.69 -18.47 35.21
CA LEU A 14 -6.41 -18.45 33.79
C LEU A 14 -7.60 -19.18 33.19
N CYS A 15 -8.40 -18.47 32.39
CA CYS A 15 -9.59 -19.03 31.77
C CYS A 15 -9.27 -20.46 31.37
N SER A 16 -10.09 -21.40 31.86
CA SER A 16 -10.14 -22.78 31.43
C SER A 16 -10.23 -22.83 29.90
N LEU A 17 -9.07 -22.70 29.25
CA LEU A 17 -8.74 -23.08 27.89
C LEU A 17 -8.58 -24.61 27.84
N GLU A 18 -9.36 -25.33 28.65
CA GLU A 18 -9.37 -26.79 28.69
C GLU A 18 -10.26 -27.39 27.60
N ASN A 19 -10.83 -26.52 26.75
CA ASN A 19 -11.21 -26.84 25.39
C ASN A 19 -11.17 -25.54 24.58
N PRO A 20 -10.03 -25.12 23.98
CA PRO A 20 -10.13 -24.60 22.64
C PRO A 20 -10.73 -25.77 21.88
N THR A 21 -12.06 -25.81 21.76
CA THR A 21 -12.69 -26.64 20.76
C THR A 21 -11.88 -26.38 19.52
N PHE A 22 -11.19 -27.43 19.08
CA PHE A 22 -10.66 -27.59 17.76
C PHE A 22 -11.64 -26.85 16.85
N THR A 23 -11.33 -25.60 16.50
CA THR A 23 -11.91 -25.02 15.31
C THR A 23 -11.22 -25.86 14.27
N SER A 24 -11.87 -26.97 13.95
CA SER A 24 -11.54 -27.93 12.92
C SER A 24 -10.84 -27.18 11.80
N PRO A 25 -9.78 -27.75 11.19
CA PRO A 25 -9.19 -27.17 9.99
C PRO A 25 -10.31 -27.13 8.93
N THR A 26 -11.07 -26.04 8.93
CA THR A 26 -12.04 -25.72 7.91
C THR A 26 -11.14 -25.17 6.83
N TRP A 27 -10.86 -26.03 5.85
CA TRP A 27 -9.95 -25.77 4.73
C TRP A 27 -10.21 -24.41 4.05
N ILE A 28 -11.41 -23.85 4.25
CA ILE A 28 -11.70 -22.43 4.15
C ILE A 28 -12.56 -22.06 5.36
N ALA A 29 -12.05 -21.23 6.29
CA ALA A 29 -12.92 -20.69 7.34
C ALA A 29 -14.03 -19.90 6.65
N ILE A 30 -15.30 -20.29 6.84
CA ILE A 30 -16.50 -19.65 6.23
C ILE A 30 -16.42 -18.12 6.35
N ASN A 31 -15.85 -17.64 7.46
CA ASN A 31 -15.55 -16.25 7.73
C ASN A 31 -14.80 -15.56 6.58
N TYR A 32 -13.81 -16.20 5.94
CA TYR A 32 -13.06 -15.63 4.83
C TYR A 32 -13.91 -15.38 3.58
N ILE A 33 -14.83 -16.29 3.25
CA ILE A 33 -15.77 -16.10 2.13
C ILE A 33 -16.70 -14.92 2.43
N VAL A 34 -17.24 -14.88 3.65
CA VAL A 34 -18.09 -13.77 4.10
C VAL A 34 -17.32 -12.45 4.05
N PHE A 35 -16.06 -12.42 4.48
CA PHE A 35 -15.22 -11.23 4.40
C PHE A 35 -14.92 -10.81 2.97
N LEU A 36 -14.60 -11.73 2.07
CA LEU A 36 -14.42 -11.40 0.64
C LEU A 36 -15.69 -10.81 0.04
N LEU A 37 -16.87 -11.33 0.42
CA LEU A 37 -18.15 -10.76 0.03
C LEU A 37 -18.33 -9.34 0.59
N VAL A 38 -17.98 -9.10 1.86
CA VAL A 38 -18.02 -7.77 2.48
C VAL A 38 -17.08 -6.80 1.74
N ILE A 39 -15.84 -7.19 1.46
CA ILE A 39 -14.88 -6.37 0.70
C ILE A 39 -15.44 -6.07 -0.69
N TYR A 40 -16.03 -7.05 -1.37
CA TYR A 40 -16.68 -6.86 -2.66
C TYR A 40 -17.82 -5.83 -2.58
N VAL A 41 -18.70 -5.95 -1.58
CA VAL A 41 -19.81 -5.00 -1.37
C VAL A 41 -19.27 -3.59 -1.10
N ILE A 42 -18.29 -3.43 -0.20
CA ILE A 42 -17.66 -2.14 0.08
C ILE A 42 -17.05 -1.55 -1.20
N THR A 43 -16.32 -2.35 -1.98
CA THR A 43 -15.74 -1.94 -3.26
C THR A 43 -16.80 -1.41 -4.23
N ARG A 44 -17.95 -2.11 -4.35
CA ARG A 44 -19.06 -1.67 -5.19
C ARG A 44 -19.71 -0.39 -4.67
N LEU A 45 -19.91 -0.27 -3.37
CA LEU A 45 -20.47 0.92 -2.74
C LEU A 45 -19.53 2.13 -2.92
N SER A 46 -18.22 1.95 -2.75
CA SER A 46 -17.21 2.98 -3.00
C SER A 46 -17.24 3.47 -4.45
N ALA A 47 -17.37 2.56 -5.42
CA ALA A 47 -17.51 2.94 -6.84
C ALA A 47 -18.79 3.75 -7.11
N VAL A 48 -19.92 3.35 -6.52
CA VAL A 48 -21.20 4.07 -6.65
C VAL A 48 -21.11 5.45 -5.99
N PHE A 49 -20.52 5.52 -4.79
CA PHE A 49 -20.32 6.75 -4.02
C PHE A 49 -19.46 7.76 -4.80
N LEU A 50 -18.30 7.33 -5.30
CA LEU A 50 -17.39 8.20 -6.08
C LEU A 50 -18.05 8.69 -7.37
N LYS A 51 -18.80 7.82 -8.07
CA LYS A 51 -19.57 8.20 -9.26
C LYS A 51 -20.65 9.25 -8.95
N ARG A 52 -21.26 9.20 -7.75
CA ARG A 52 -22.31 10.15 -7.34
C ARG A 52 -21.75 11.51 -6.91
N ILE A 53 -20.59 11.54 -6.25
CA ILE A 53 -19.99 12.78 -5.77
C ILE A 53 -19.49 13.65 -6.92
N ASP A 54 -18.83 13.07 -7.92
CA ASP A 54 -18.31 13.82 -9.07
C ASP A 54 -18.45 13.01 -10.36
N PRO A 55 -19.66 12.97 -10.94
CA PRO A 55 -19.94 12.21 -12.14
C PRO A 55 -19.11 12.68 -13.34
N LYS A 56 -18.77 13.98 -13.39
CA LYS A 56 -18.01 14.57 -14.51
C LYS A 56 -16.58 14.05 -14.51
N ARG A 57 -15.88 14.12 -13.36
CA ARG A 57 -14.51 13.63 -13.24
C ARG A 57 -14.44 12.11 -13.29
N TRP A 58 -15.44 11.42 -12.72
CA TRP A 58 -15.50 9.96 -12.81
C TRP A 58 -15.57 9.44 -14.26
N ALA A 59 -16.30 10.14 -15.12
CA ALA A 59 -16.42 9.80 -16.53
C ALA A 59 -15.09 9.90 -17.29
N THR A 60 -14.20 10.83 -16.92
CA THR A 60 -12.89 11.02 -17.57
C THR A 60 -11.82 10.04 -17.11
N PHE A 61 -12.01 9.38 -15.96
CA PHE A 61 -11.05 8.39 -15.47
C PHE A 61 -10.99 7.13 -16.34
N SER A 62 -9.77 6.69 -16.64
CA SER A 62 -9.52 5.36 -17.19
C SER A 62 -9.96 4.27 -16.22
N GLU A 63 -10.24 3.07 -16.73
CA GLU A 63 -10.60 1.91 -15.89
C GLU A 63 -9.55 1.65 -14.80
N GLU A 64 -8.28 1.72 -15.16
CA GLU A 64 -7.16 1.53 -14.23
C GLU A 64 -7.13 2.60 -13.13
N MET A 65 -7.39 3.87 -13.48
CA MET A 65 -7.48 4.94 -12.51
C MET A 65 -8.66 4.73 -11.56
N ARG A 66 -9.83 4.34 -12.08
CA ARG A 66 -11.02 4.06 -11.26
C ARG A 66 -10.76 2.96 -10.25
N VAL A 67 -10.13 1.85 -10.68
CA VAL A 67 -9.76 0.74 -9.78
C VAL A 67 -8.80 1.21 -8.69
N ASN A 68 -7.77 1.99 -9.03
CA ASN A 68 -6.83 2.51 -8.03
C ASN A 68 -7.50 3.45 -7.01
N VAL A 69 -8.35 4.36 -7.47
CA VAL A 69 -9.09 5.29 -6.59
C VAL A 69 -10.04 4.52 -5.68
N ILE A 70 -10.75 3.51 -6.20
CA ILE A 70 -11.62 2.64 -5.38
C ILE A 70 -10.78 1.89 -4.34
N SER A 71 -9.63 1.33 -4.73
CA SER A 71 -8.70 0.63 -3.83
C SER A 71 -8.33 1.52 -2.65
N TYR A 72 -7.89 2.75 -2.89
CA TYR A 72 -7.55 3.68 -1.80
C TYR A 72 -8.73 3.97 -0.85
N VAL A 73 -9.95 4.08 -1.36
CA VAL A 73 -11.13 4.27 -0.51
C VAL A 73 -11.40 3.03 0.35
N VAL A 74 -11.33 1.84 -0.23
CA VAL A 74 -11.51 0.56 0.48
C VAL A 74 -10.42 0.38 1.54
N GLU A 75 -9.17 0.67 1.19
CA GLU A 75 -8.01 0.66 2.08
C GLU A 75 -8.23 1.60 3.26
N ILE A 76 -8.63 2.86 3.04
CA ILE A 76 -8.94 3.82 4.11
C ILE A 76 -10.02 3.27 5.03
N ILE A 77 -11.14 2.76 4.50
CA ILE A 77 -12.25 2.26 5.31
C ILE A 77 -11.81 1.07 6.18
N LEU A 78 -11.21 0.05 5.57
CA LEU A 78 -10.88 -1.19 6.26
C LEU A 78 -9.71 -1.05 7.22
N THR A 79 -8.67 -0.30 6.86
CA THR A 79 -7.56 -0.02 7.78
C THR A 79 -7.99 0.89 8.93
N THR A 80 -8.91 1.83 8.71
CA THR A 80 -9.48 2.64 9.80
C THR A 80 -10.31 1.79 10.76
N ALA A 81 -11.12 0.87 10.24
CA ALA A 81 -11.86 -0.08 11.09
C ALA A 81 -10.90 -0.97 11.90
N ALA A 82 -9.86 -1.50 11.27
CA ALA A 82 -8.82 -2.29 11.95
C ALA A 82 -8.07 -1.46 13.01
N LEU A 83 -7.71 -0.21 12.70
CA LEU A 83 -7.09 0.70 13.67
C LEU A 83 -8.03 0.95 14.85
N GLY A 84 -9.32 1.18 14.60
CA GLY A 84 -10.33 1.33 15.65
C GLY A 84 -10.38 0.12 16.59
N CYS A 85 -10.36 -1.09 16.04
CA CYS A 85 -10.27 -2.32 16.82
C CYS A 85 -8.98 -2.37 17.66
N GLN A 86 -7.82 -2.01 17.10
CA GLN A 86 -6.56 -2.00 17.86
C GLN A 86 -6.54 -0.95 18.97
N LEU A 87 -7.06 0.25 18.71
CA LEU A 87 -7.15 1.32 19.71
C LEU A 87 -8.09 0.94 20.85
N ALA A 88 -9.17 0.22 20.57
CA ALA A 88 -10.09 -0.29 21.60
C ALA A 88 -9.40 -1.25 22.59
N VAL A 89 -8.32 -1.92 22.16
CA VAL A 89 -7.55 -2.87 22.98
C VAL A 89 -6.10 -2.42 23.21
N ILE A 90 -5.83 -1.11 23.09
CA ILE A 90 -4.46 -0.57 23.20
C ILE A 90 -3.81 -0.91 24.54
N ARG A 91 -4.60 -1.10 25.59
CA ARG A 91 -4.14 -1.53 26.93
C ARG A 91 -3.42 -2.87 26.90
N MET A 92 -3.68 -3.74 25.92
CA MET A 92 -2.95 -4.99 25.73
C MET A 92 -1.45 -4.77 25.52
N LEU A 93 -1.02 -3.59 25.04
CA LEU A 93 0.40 -3.24 24.89
C LEU A 93 1.12 -3.02 26.24
N ASP A 94 0.42 -2.92 27.36
CA ASP A 94 1.09 -2.90 28.66
C ASP A 94 1.56 -4.33 29.01
N PRO A 95 2.86 -4.57 29.22
CA PRO A 95 3.37 -5.90 29.59
C PRO A 95 2.80 -6.43 30.91
N ASN A 96 2.33 -5.56 31.80
CA ASN A 96 1.75 -5.95 33.08
C ASN A 96 0.23 -6.18 33.00
N TYR A 97 -0.40 -5.80 31.88
CA TYR A 97 -1.83 -5.92 31.72
C TYR A 97 -2.22 -7.32 31.30
N GLN A 98 -3.13 -7.93 32.06
CA GLN A 98 -3.79 -9.18 31.72
C GLN A 98 -5.09 -8.84 31.00
N TYR A 99 -5.27 -9.40 29.80
CA TYR A 99 -6.42 -9.11 28.95
C TYR A 99 -7.38 -10.30 28.89
N ASN A 100 -8.66 -10.01 28.73
CA ASN A 100 -9.72 -11.02 28.66
C ASN A 100 -9.85 -11.57 27.23
N LEU A 101 -10.61 -12.68 27.09
CA LEU A 101 -10.86 -13.31 25.79
C LEU A 101 -11.50 -12.33 24.78
N SER A 102 -12.39 -11.44 25.23
CA SER A 102 -13.05 -10.46 24.35
C SER A 102 -12.05 -9.50 23.70
N GLU A 103 -11.09 -8.98 24.47
CA GLU A 103 -10.04 -8.09 23.97
C GLU A 103 -9.13 -8.82 22.97
N PHE A 104 -8.80 -10.07 23.27
CA PHE A 104 -8.06 -10.93 22.34
C PHE A 104 -8.83 -11.13 21.02
N GLN A 105 -10.14 -11.37 21.05
CA GLN A 105 -10.96 -11.51 19.84
C GLN A 105 -11.04 -10.20 19.04
N ILE A 106 -11.08 -9.05 19.69
CA ILE A 106 -11.04 -7.74 19.02
C ILE A 106 -9.69 -7.54 18.33
N ALA A 107 -8.57 -7.85 19.01
CA ALA A 107 -7.23 -7.80 18.42
C ALA A 107 -7.12 -8.74 17.20
N ARG A 108 -7.61 -9.99 17.33
CA ARG A 108 -7.65 -10.96 16.23
C ARG A 108 -8.50 -10.48 15.06
N THR A 109 -9.62 -9.80 15.34
CA THR A 109 -10.47 -9.21 14.30
C THR A 109 -9.70 -8.14 13.51
N ALA A 110 -8.92 -7.28 14.18
CA ALA A 110 -8.08 -6.30 13.50
C ALA A 110 -7.03 -6.95 12.58
N VAL A 111 -6.35 -8.00 13.07
CA VAL A 111 -5.38 -8.77 12.27
C VAL A 111 -6.04 -9.37 11.03
N ASN A 112 -7.20 -10.00 11.21
CA ASN A 112 -7.95 -10.63 10.11
C ASN A 112 -8.38 -9.60 9.06
N LEU A 113 -8.89 -8.43 9.48
CA LEU A 113 -9.30 -7.36 8.56
C LEU A 113 -8.13 -6.93 7.65
N VAL A 114 -6.95 -6.71 8.22
CA VAL A 114 -5.76 -6.32 7.45
C VAL A 114 -5.28 -7.44 6.54
N CYS A 115 -5.19 -8.67 7.04
CA CYS A 115 -4.71 -9.80 6.25
C CYS A 115 -5.63 -10.07 5.05
N LEU A 116 -6.94 -9.96 5.25
CA LEU A 116 -7.93 -10.11 4.19
C LEU A 116 -7.89 -8.97 3.18
N LEU A 117 -7.74 -7.72 3.64
CA LEU A 117 -7.56 -6.57 2.76
C LEU A 117 -6.33 -6.79 1.86
N TYR A 118 -5.17 -7.09 2.43
CA TYR A 118 -3.93 -7.29 1.67
C TYR A 118 -4.00 -8.49 0.73
N THR A 119 -4.62 -9.59 1.16
CA THR A 119 -4.84 -10.75 0.29
C THR A 119 -5.79 -10.42 -0.86
N SER A 120 -6.86 -9.66 -0.59
CA SER A 120 -7.80 -9.24 -1.63
C SER A 120 -7.15 -8.32 -2.68
N GLU A 121 -6.27 -7.42 -2.25
CA GLU A 121 -5.48 -6.60 -3.18
C GLU A 121 -4.57 -7.47 -4.05
N LEU A 122 -3.83 -8.41 -3.45
CA LEU A 122 -2.97 -9.34 -4.19
C LEU A 122 -3.74 -10.16 -5.24
N LEU A 123 -4.98 -10.55 -4.95
CA LEU A 123 -5.81 -11.35 -5.85
C LEU A 123 -6.48 -10.53 -6.95
N PHE A 124 -7.03 -9.36 -6.62
CA PHE A 124 -7.91 -8.63 -7.53
C PHE A 124 -7.23 -7.46 -8.25
N ARG A 125 -6.11 -6.94 -7.73
CA ARG A 125 -5.41 -5.82 -8.36
C ARG A 125 -4.45 -6.31 -9.45
N ARG A 126 -4.83 -6.10 -10.71
CA ARG A 126 -4.09 -6.58 -11.89
C ARG A 126 -2.65 -6.07 -12.00
N LYS A 127 -2.38 -4.84 -11.55
CA LYS A 127 -1.07 -4.20 -11.62
C LYS A 127 -0.68 -3.70 -10.24
N LEU A 128 0.21 -4.44 -9.60
CA LEU A 128 0.82 -4.09 -8.32
C LEU A 128 2.31 -3.88 -8.52
N ARG A 129 2.85 -2.83 -7.90
CA ARG A 129 4.31 -2.62 -7.86
C ARG A 129 4.93 -3.69 -6.96
N LEU A 130 6.12 -4.17 -7.32
CA LEU A 130 6.80 -5.23 -6.57
C LEU A 130 6.98 -4.86 -5.09
N THR A 131 7.30 -3.61 -4.79
CA THR A 131 7.45 -3.13 -3.41
C THR A 131 6.18 -3.31 -2.57
N LEU A 132 5.00 -3.12 -3.18
CA LEU A 132 3.71 -3.29 -2.51
C LEU A 132 3.37 -4.78 -2.35
N ILE A 133 3.69 -5.62 -3.35
CA ILE A 133 3.54 -7.07 -3.25
C ILE A 133 4.40 -7.62 -2.10
N THR A 134 5.67 -7.22 -2.04
CA THR A 134 6.59 -7.63 -0.97
C THR A 134 6.06 -7.20 0.39
N HIS A 135 5.62 -5.95 0.54
CA HIS A 135 5.02 -5.45 1.78
C HIS A 135 3.82 -6.30 2.21
N HIS A 136 2.87 -6.56 1.31
CA HIS A 136 1.66 -7.33 1.61
C HIS A 136 1.98 -8.78 2.00
N VAL A 137 2.80 -9.46 1.20
CA VAL A 137 3.18 -10.87 1.45
C VAL A 137 3.92 -11.01 2.78
N VAL A 138 4.88 -10.12 3.05
CA VAL A 138 5.67 -10.16 4.28
C VAL A 138 4.80 -9.83 5.49
N THR A 139 3.93 -8.82 5.40
CA THR A 139 3.03 -8.45 6.51
C THR A 139 2.08 -9.59 6.86
N VAL A 140 1.44 -10.22 5.85
CA VAL A 140 0.54 -11.36 6.05
C VAL A 140 1.31 -12.56 6.61
N GLY A 141 2.50 -12.85 6.08
CA GLY A 141 3.35 -13.93 6.58
C GLY A 141 3.72 -13.76 8.04
N ILE A 142 4.12 -12.55 8.45
CA ILE A 142 4.45 -12.23 9.85
C ILE A 142 3.21 -12.36 10.73
N ALA A 143 2.06 -11.86 10.30
CA ALA A 143 0.82 -11.97 11.06
C ALA A 143 0.42 -13.44 11.30
N ILE A 144 0.46 -14.29 10.26
CA ILE A 144 0.18 -15.73 10.39
C ILE A 144 1.15 -16.37 11.38
N MET A 145 2.45 -16.08 11.24
CA MET A 145 3.47 -16.67 12.11
C MET A 145 3.33 -16.23 13.57
N LEU A 146 2.96 -14.98 13.85
CA LEU A 146 2.71 -14.49 15.21
C LEU A 146 1.46 -15.15 15.82
N VAL A 147 0.41 -15.39 15.04
CA VAL A 147 -0.76 -16.14 15.49
C VAL A 147 -0.39 -17.59 15.82
N VAL A 148 0.33 -18.27 14.92
CA VAL A 148 0.79 -19.65 15.14
C VAL A 148 1.72 -19.74 16.35
N ALA A 149 2.65 -18.79 16.50
CA ALA A 149 3.56 -18.75 17.63
C ALA A 149 2.80 -18.57 18.95
N PHE A 150 1.78 -17.70 18.97
CA PHE A 150 0.89 -17.56 20.13
C PHE A 150 0.12 -18.85 20.41
N GLU A 151 -0.51 -19.48 19.41
CA GLU A 151 -1.29 -20.73 19.62
C GLU A 151 -0.41 -21.89 20.12
N ASN A 152 0.86 -21.92 19.73
CA ASN A 152 1.81 -22.96 20.17
C ASN A 152 2.40 -22.72 21.57
N THR A 153 2.50 -21.46 22.02
CA THR A 153 3.21 -21.10 23.27
C THR A 153 2.27 -20.60 24.36
N PHE A 154 1.07 -20.14 23.98
CA PHE A 154 0.14 -19.36 24.82
C PHE A 154 0.81 -18.14 25.49
N ASP A 155 1.91 -17.65 24.92
CA ASP A 155 2.65 -16.53 25.46
C ASP A 155 2.00 -15.20 25.06
N LEU A 156 1.47 -14.50 26.06
CA LEU A 156 0.80 -13.21 25.85
C LEU A 156 1.76 -12.16 25.25
N HIS A 157 3.08 -12.24 25.48
CA HIS A 157 4.04 -11.31 24.88
C HIS A 157 4.07 -11.41 23.34
N VAL A 158 3.82 -12.59 22.78
CA VAL A 158 3.70 -12.78 21.33
C VAL A 158 2.50 -12.02 20.78
N THR A 159 1.36 -12.06 21.48
CA THR A 159 0.17 -11.29 21.10
C THR A 159 0.44 -9.80 21.16
N ARG A 160 1.16 -9.31 22.18
CA ARG A 160 1.54 -7.89 22.30
C ARG A 160 2.42 -7.44 21.16
N ILE A 161 3.42 -8.25 20.80
CA ILE A 161 4.27 -8.02 19.64
C ILE A 161 3.43 -7.99 18.36
N GLY A 162 2.52 -8.95 18.17
CA GLY A 162 1.57 -8.98 17.06
C GLY A 162 0.73 -7.72 16.97
N LEU A 163 0.11 -7.30 18.06
CA LEU A 163 -0.72 -6.09 18.11
C LEU A 163 0.10 -4.84 17.76
N ALA A 164 1.31 -4.72 18.33
CA ALA A 164 2.22 -3.62 18.06
C ALA A 164 2.67 -3.61 16.59
N PHE A 165 3.01 -4.77 16.04
CA PHE A 165 3.42 -4.94 14.66
C PHE A 165 2.29 -4.59 13.68
N MET A 166 1.04 -4.93 14.02
CA MET A 166 -0.10 -4.59 13.15
C MET A 166 -0.34 -3.10 12.98
N PHE A 167 0.10 -2.25 13.91
CA PHE A 167 0.08 -0.80 13.70
C PHE A 167 0.89 -0.37 12.46
N GLN A 168 1.87 -1.16 12.02
CA GLN A 168 2.61 -0.90 10.79
C GLN A 168 1.72 -0.87 9.54
N ALA A 169 0.64 -1.65 9.54
CA ALA A 169 -0.29 -1.74 8.41
C ALA A 169 -1.49 -0.82 8.56
N THR A 170 -1.90 -0.52 9.80
CA THR A 170 -3.10 0.27 10.09
C THR A 170 -2.82 1.74 10.35
N LEU A 171 -1.62 2.23 10.09
CA LEU A 171 -1.26 3.66 10.21
C LEU A 171 -1.04 4.34 8.84
N GLU A 172 -1.52 3.73 7.76
CA GLU A 172 -1.31 4.19 6.38
C GLU A 172 -2.45 5.08 5.84
N GLN A 173 -3.47 5.40 6.64
CA GLN A 173 -4.64 6.16 6.18
C GLN A 173 -4.26 7.51 5.58
N ALA A 174 -3.32 8.22 6.20
CA ALA A 174 -2.84 9.51 5.70
C ALA A 174 -2.14 9.36 4.33
N THR A 175 -1.38 8.27 4.14
CA THR A 175 -0.74 7.94 2.86
C THR A 175 -1.81 7.70 1.79
N PHE A 176 -2.81 6.86 2.07
CA PHE A 176 -3.88 6.54 1.13
C PHE A 176 -4.73 7.76 0.79
N LEU A 177 -5.01 8.63 1.77
CA LEU A 177 -5.73 9.88 1.54
C LEU A 177 -4.94 10.83 0.64
N GLY A 178 -3.63 10.96 0.85
CA GLY A 178 -2.75 11.74 -0.01
C GLY A 178 -2.72 11.20 -1.44
N LEU A 179 -2.60 9.88 -1.62
CA LEU A 179 -2.63 9.24 -2.94
C LEU A 179 -4.00 9.36 -3.62
N LEU A 180 -5.09 9.27 -2.85
CA LEU A 180 -6.45 9.50 -3.33
C LEU A 180 -6.59 10.92 -3.88
N PHE A 181 -6.16 11.93 -3.12
CA PHE A 181 -6.20 13.32 -3.57
C PHE A 181 -5.24 13.61 -4.72
N TYR A 182 -4.09 12.94 -4.77
CA TYR A 182 -3.17 13.04 -5.90
C TYR A 182 -3.79 12.55 -7.21
N ARG A 183 -4.54 11.45 -7.17
CA ARG A 183 -5.26 10.95 -8.36
C ARG A 183 -6.49 11.78 -8.68
N TYR A 184 -7.21 12.19 -7.64
CA TYR A 184 -8.45 12.93 -7.80
C TYR A 184 -8.22 14.39 -8.17
N ARG A 185 -7.10 15.01 -7.76
CA ARG A 185 -6.71 16.41 -7.96
C ARG A 185 -7.83 17.43 -7.67
N PRO A 186 -8.41 17.47 -6.45
CA PRO A 186 -9.43 18.46 -6.11
C PRO A 186 -8.85 19.87 -6.00
N ASN A 187 -7.66 20.00 -5.42
CA ASN A 187 -6.91 21.24 -5.25
C ASN A 187 -5.41 20.88 -5.11
N THR A 188 -4.53 21.63 -5.78
CA THR A 188 -3.07 21.40 -5.75
C THR A 188 -2.48 21.57 -4.35
N GLN A 189 -2.90 22.59 -3.59
CA GLN A 189 -2.45 22.83 -2.22
C GLN A 189 -2.88 21.70 -1.29
N LEU A 190 -4.14 21.26 -1.39
CA LEU A 190 -4.64 20.14 -0.57
C LEU A 190 -3.92 18.83 -0.89
N THR A 191 -3.67 18.59 -2.18
CA THR A 191 -2.90 17.43 -2.65
C THR A 191 -1.47 17.44 -2.10
N TYR A 192 -0.79 18.58 -2.19
CA TYR A 192 0.55 18.76 -1.64
C TYR A 192 0.59 18.48 -0.14
N MET A 193 -0.32 19.10 0.64
CA MET A 193 -0.35 18.96 2.09
C MET A 193 -0.66 17.53 2.52
N THR A 194 -1.67 16.90 1.91
CA THR A 194 -2.04 15.52 2.27
C THR A 194 -0.96 14.50 1.90
N LEU A 195 -0.28 14.66 0.75
CA LEU A 195 0.88 13.83 0.41
C LEU A 195 2.05 14.04 1.38
N LEU A 196 2.35 15.30 1.75
CA LEU A 196 3.44 15.59 2.69
C LEU A 196 3.16 14.98 4.07
N ILE A 197 1.94 15.15 4.58
CA ILE A 197 1.50 14.53 5.85
C ILE A 197 1.53 13.00 5.73
N GLY A 198 1.02 12.46 4.62
CA GLY A 198 0.99 11.02 4.34
C GLY A 198 2.37 10.37 4.16
N ALA A 199 3.40 11.15 3.85
CA ALA A 199 4.79 10.69 3.83
C ALA A 199 5.41 10.69 5.24
N ILE A 200 5.18 11.74 6.03
CA ILE A 200 5.88 11.97 7.29
C ILE A 200 5.21 11.26 8.47
N VAL A 201 3.91 11.49 8.69
CA VAL A 201 3.23 11.04 9.91
C VAL A 201 3.19 9.51 10.03
N PRO A 202 2.76 8.75 9.00
CA PRO A 202 2.80 7.29 9.04
C PRO A 202 4.20 6.75 9.34
N MET A 203 5.24 7.34 8.72
CA MET A 203 6.62 6.89 8.92
C MET A 203 7.06 7.05 10.38
N LEU A 204 6.77 8.20 11.01
CA LEU A 204 7.11 8.43 12.41
C LEU A 204 6.40 7.44 13.35
N LEU A 205 5.09 7.24 13.16
CA LEU A 205 4.32 6.33 14.00
C LEU A 205 4.76 4.86 13.81
N LYS A 206 5.13 4.49 12.58
CA LYS A 206 5.75 3.19 12.27
C LYS A 206 7.09 3.01 12.96
N LEU A 207 7.95 4.04 13.00
CA LEU A 207 9.22 3.96 13.74
C LEU A 207 8.99 3.73 15.24
N VAL A 208 7.95 4.33 15.83
CA VAL A 208 7.57 4.08 17.23
C VAL A 208 7.10 2.65 17.42
N SER A 209 6.21 2.15 16.55
CA SER A 209 5.69 0.79 16.62
C SER A 209 6.79 -0.27 16.46
N ILE A 210 7.72 -0.11 15.51
CA ILE A 210 8.83 -1.07 15.32
C ILE A 210 9.80 -1.01 16.50
N GLY A 211 10.06 0.19 17.06
CA GLY A 211 10.86 0.34 18.27
C GLY A 211 10.27 -0.42 19.46
N TYR A 212 8.94 -0.35 19.64
CA TYR A 212 8.24 -1.13 20.66
C TYR A 212 8.35 -2.65 20.39
N VAL A 213 8.16 -3.09 19.14
CA VAL A 213 8.31 -4.51 18.76
C VAL A 213 9.69 -5.03 19.10
N VAL A 214 10.75 -4.30 18.74
CA VAL A 214 12.14 -4.67 19.02
C VAL A 214 12.40 -4.73 20.53
N ALA A 215 11.92 -3.74 21.28
CA ALA A 215 12.09 -3.71 22.74
C ALA A 215 11.40 -4.90 23.43
N MET A 216 10.16 -5.22 23.03
CA MET A 216 9.43 -6.37 23.57
C MET A 216 10.06 -7.70 23.18
N TRP A 217 10.47 -7.84 21.91
CA TRP A 217 11.16 -9.03 21.43
C TRP A 217 12.47 -9.27 22.18
N ALA A 218 13.34 -8.26 22.26
CA ALA A 218 14.64 -8.39 22.92
C ALA A 218 14.50 -8.69 24.42
N LYS A 219 13.48 -8.15 25.09
CA LYS A 219 13.28 -8.34 26.53
C LYS A 219 12.60 -9.66 26.89
N TYR A 220 11.59 -10.08 26.13
CA TYR A 220 10.71 -11.19 26.53
C TYR A 220 10.82 -12.44 25.65
N ILE A 221 11.20 -12.30 24.38
CA ILE A 221 11.20 -13.40 23.41
C ILE A 221 12.61 -13.94 23.16
N ALA A 222 13.57 -13.07 22.84
CA ALA A 222 14.95 -13.46 22.54
C ALA A 222 15.62 -14.29 23.68
N PRO A 223 15.37 -14.02 24.98
CA PRO A 223 15.94 -14.84 26.05
C PRO A 223 15.37 -16.27 26.11
N LEU A 224 14.19 -16.52 25.52
CA LEU A 224 13.55 -17.84 25.49
C LEU A 224 14.19 -18.75 24.43
N GLY A 225 14.77 -18.17 23.37
CA GLY A 225 15.61 -18.84 22.38
C GLY A 225 15.09 -20.21 21.92
N ALA A 226 15.86 -21.26 22.19
CA ALA A 226 15.59 -22.63 21.76
C ALA A 226 14.53 -23.39 22.59
N ALA A 227 13.82 -22.72 23.52
CA ALA A 227 12.80 -23.35 24.35
C ALA A 227 11.61 -23.90 23.53
N SER A 228 11.35 -23.34 22.34
CA SER A 228 10.34 -23.84 21.40
C SER A 228 10.73 -23.48 19.97
N PRO A 229 10.41 -24.34 18.97
CA PRO A 229 10.57 -23.97 17.56
C PRO A 229 9.89 -22.65 17.18
N SER A 230 8.78 -22.30 17.85
CA SER A 230 8.08 -21.02 17.64
C SER A 230 8.93 -19.82 18.03
N TYR A 231 9.69 -19.90 19.14
CA TYR A 231 10.57 -18.83 19.59
C TYR A 231 11.77 -18.65 18.64
N VAL A 232 12.38 -19.76 18.21
CA VAL A 232 13.43 -19.75 17.19
C VAL A 232 12.96 -19.12 15.88
N ALA A 233 11.74 -19.45 15.44
CA ALA A 233 11.16 -18.85 14.25
C ALA A 233 10.98 -17.33 14.40
N MET A 234 10.51 -16.87 15.57
CA MET A 234 10.35 -15.44 15.85
C MET A 234 11.70 -14.68 15.91
N ASP A 235 12.74 -15.29 16.46
CA ASP A 235 14.09 -14.71 16.51
C ASP A 235 14.70 -14.46 15.12
N VAL A 236 14.25 -15.19 14.10
CA VAL A 236 14.63 -14.94 12.71
C VAL A 236 13.65 -13.99 12.03
N LEU A 237 12.35 -14.23 12.22
CA LEU A 237 11.29 -13.57 11.47
C LEU A 237 11.09 -12.11 11.88
N ILE A 238 11.16 -11.79 13.17
CA ILE A 238 10.99 -10.41 13.65
C ILE A 238 12.09 -9.50 13.10
N PRO A 239 13.39 -9.81 13.22
CA PRO A 239 14.42 -8.92 12.67
C PRO A 239 14.43 -8.90 11.14
N VAL A 240 14.37 -10.06 10.47
CA VAL A 240 14.44 -10.11 8.99
C VAL A 240 13.20 -9.49 8.36
N GLY A 241 12.02 -9.90 8.82
CA GLY A 241 10.74 -9.38 8.35
C GLY A 241 10.55 -7.91 8.71
N GLY A 242 10.93 -7.51 9.93
CA GLY A 242 10.89 -6.12 10.38
C GLY A 242 11.78 -5.20 9.55
N LEU A 243 13.02 -5.62 9.25
CA LEU A 243 13.93 -4.86 8.37
C LEU A 243 13.41 -4.76 6.94
N LEU A 244 12.86 -5.85 6.40
CA LEU A 244 12.29 -5.87 5.06
C LEU A 244 11.08 -4.93 4.94
N LEU A 245 10.18 -4.95 5.94
CA LEU A 245 9.06 -4.01 5.99
C LEU A 245 9.53 -2.57 6.21
N LEU A 246 10.51 -2.33 7.09
CA LEU A 246 11.04 -0.99 7.29
C LEU A 246 11.60 -0.42 5.99
N PHE A 247 12.32 -1.24 5.22
CA PHE A 247 12.84 -0.84 3.91
C PHE A 247 11.71 -0.48 2.93
N THR A 248 10.69 -1.33 2.78
CA THR A 248 9.57 -1.05 1.87
C THR A 248 8.80 0.20 2.28
N GLN A 249 8.67 0.45 3.59
CA GLN A 249 7.99 1.61 4.14
C GLN A 249 8.77 2.91 3.92
N VAL A 250 10.09 2.91 4.17
CA VAL A 250 10.96 4.07 3.89
C VAL A 250 10.93 4.40 2.40
N TRP A 251 11.01 3.38 1.54
CA TRP A 251 10.89 3.57 0.10
C TRP A 251 9.54 4.19 -0.29
N SER A 252 8.43 3.66 0.25
CA SER A 252 7.09 4.18 0.00
C SER A 252 6.95 5.65 0.45
N ALA A 253 7.41 5.97 1.66
CA ALA A 253 7.41 7.33 2.20
C ALA A 253 8.22 8.29 1.31
N MET A 254 9.39 7.87 0.84
CA MET A 254 10.22 8.66 -0.08
C MET A 254 9.49 8.93 -1.42
N VAL A 255 8.82 7.93 -1.99
CA VAL A 255 8.03 8.11 -3.23
C VAL A 255 6.89 9.10 -3.02
N VAL A 256 6.15 8.97 -1.92
CA VAL A 256 5.04 9.88 -1.58
C VAL A 256 5.55 11.30 -1.34
N TYR A 257 6.70 11.44 -0.68
CA TYR A 257 7.37 12.73 -0.47
C TYR A 257 7.79 13.38 -1.80
N LYS A 258 8.41 12.62 -2.72
CA LYS A 258 8.74 13.11 -4.07
C LYS A 258 7.48 13.55 -4.84
N LEU A 259 6.37 12.82 -4.72
CA LEU A 259 5.09 13.22 -5.31
C LEU A 259 4.54 14.51 -4.69
N ALA A 260 4.71 14.70 -3.38
CA ALA A 260 4.35 15.95 -2.72
C ALA A 260 5.12 17.12 -3.33
N LEU A 261 6.45 17.03 -3.41
CA LEU A 261 7.28 18.11 -3.95
C LEU A 261 6.91 18.48 -5.40
N ARG A 262 6.55 17.51 -6.23
CA ARG A 262 6.05 17.75 -7.60
C ARG A 262 4.68 18.40 -7.65
N SER A 263 3.87 18.21 -6.62
CA SER A 263 2.52 18.78 -6.51
C SER A 263 2.52 20.15 -5.82
N LYS A 264 3.70 20.69 -5.49
CA LYS A 264 3.82 21.98 -4.79
C LYS A 264 3.18 23.08 -5.64
N PRO A 265 2.23 23.87 -5.09
CA PRO A 265 1.65 24.98 -5.83
C PRO A 265 2.76 25.99 -6.17
N VAL A 266 2.82 26.40 -7.44
CA VAL A 266 3.67 27.50 -7.89
C VAL A 266 3.13 28.76 -7.22
N SER A 267 3.97 29.48 -6.47
CA SER A 267 3.54 30.76 -5.88
C SER A 267 3.22 31.74 -7.01
N ASP A 268 2.19 32.57 -6.84
CA ASP A 268 1.82 33.58 -7.85
C ASP A 268 3.00 34.50 -8.23
N ALA A 269 3.90 34.77 -7.27
CA ALA A 269 5.15 35.48 -7.52
C ALA A 269 6.11 34.72 -8.45
N GLY A 270 6.19 33.38 -8.33
CA GLY A 270 6.98 32.54 -9.23
C GLY A 270 6.36 32.40 -10.61
N ALA A 271 5.03 32.34 -10.69
CA ALA A 271 4.29 32.33 -11.95
C ALA A 271 4.44 33.67 -12.69
N ALA A 272 4.35 34.80 -11.98
CA ALA A 272 4.56 36.13 -12.52
C ALA A 272 6.01 36.35 -13.00
N ALA A 273 6.99 35.89 -12.23
CA ALA A 273 8.40 35.97 -12.63
C ALA A 273 8.71 35.10 -13.87
N ALA A 274 8.14 33.90 -13.97
CA ALA A 274 8.28 33.05 -15.15
C ALA A 274 7.63 33.69 -16.39
N ALA A 275 6.43 34.27 -16.24
CA ALA A 275 5.74 34.98 -17.31
C ALA A 275 6.50 36.23 -17.78
N GLN A 276 7.15 36.97 -16.87
CA GLN A 276 8.00 38.12 -17.23
C GLN A 276 9.29 37.70 -17.95
N LEU A 277 9.84 36.53 -17.62
CA LEU A 277 11.02 36.01 -18.31
C LEU A 277 10.70 35.58 -19.75
N GLU A 278 9.52 34.99 -19.97
CA GLU A 278 9.05 34.61 -21.32
C GLU A 278 8.68 35.83 -22.18
N SER A 279 8.13 36.90 -21.59
CA SER A 279 7.79 38.12 -22.36
C SER A 279 9.00 38.97 -22.72
N GLY A 280 10.11 38.86 -21.98
CA GLY A 280 11.34 39.63 -22.20
C GLY A 280 12.25 39.15 -23.33
N VAL A 281 11.97 38.02 -23.97
CA VAL A 281 12.84 37.40 -24.99
C VAL A 281 12.37 37.64 -26.44
N SER A 282 11.25 38.36 -26.66
CA SER A 282 10.71 38.56 -28.03
C SER A 282 11.12 39.85 -28.75
N SER A 283 12.06 40.63 -28.21
CA SER A 283 12.63 41.76 -28.94
C SER A 283 13.83 41.30 -29.77
N ASP A 284 13.55 40.58 -30.87
CA ASP A 284 14.49 40.47 -31.97
C ASP A 284 14.62 41.85 -32.64
N PRO A 285 15.84 42.39 -32.82
CA PRO A 285 16.04 43.60 -33.57
C PRO A 285 15.75 43.32 -35.05
N GLU A 286 14.69 43.96 -35.52
CA GLU A 286 14.35 44.28 -36.90
C GLU A 286 15.61 44.38 -37.79
N SER A 287 15.93 43.30 -38.49
CA SER A 287 16.87 43.32 -39.62
C SER A 287 16.04 43.45 -40.89
N ASP A 288 16.00 44.70 -41.31
CA ASP A 288 15.43 45.23 -42.54
C ASP A 288 16.22 44.67 -43.74
N GLU A 289 15.67 43.72 -44.48
CA GLU A 289 16.18 43.36 -45.81
C GLU A 289 15.02 43.03 -46.79
N ARG A 290 14.72 44.03 -47.63
CA ARG A 290 14.05 43.91 -48.92
C ARG A 290 14.85 42.97 -49.82
N ASP A 291 14.21 42.08 -50.58
CA ASP A 291 14.11 42.22 -52.04
C ASP A 291 13.18 41.17 -52.68
N SER A 292 12.62 41.61 -53.78
CA SER A 292 11.69 41.10 -54.79
C SER A 292 11.83 39.64 -55.30
N GLY A 293 10.71 39.14 -55.85
CA GLY A 293 10.76 38.21 -56.99
C GLY A 293 9.64 37.16 -57.06
N GLU A 294 8.66 37.41 -57.95
CA GLU A 294 7.86 36.48 -58.78
C GLU A 294 8.01 34.96 -58.52
N THR A 295 6.95 34.14 -58.53
CA THR A 295 6.15 33.82 -59.73
C THR A 295 5.00 32.87 -59.34
N GLU A 296 3.81 33.09 -59.92
CA GLU A 296 2.70 32.14 -59.96
C GLU A 296 3.09 30.78 -60.59
N LYS A 297 2.41 29.70 -60.17
CA LYS A 297 1.76 28.78 -61.12
C LYS A 297 0.69 27.88 -60.47
N PRO A 298 -0.36 27.48 -61.21
CA PRO A 298 -1.55 26.76 -60.72
C PRO A 298 -1.64 25.29 -61.22
N PHE A 299 -2.72 24.57 -60.82
CA PHE A 299 -3.17 23.20 -61.22
C PHE A 299 -2.41 22.02 -60.56
N ASP A 300 -3.00 20.90 -60.10
CA ASP A 300 -4.29 20.23 -60.39
C ASP A 300 -4.70 19.22 -59.28
N PRO A 301 -5.97 18.78 -59.21
CA PRO A 301 -6.45 17.70 -58.34
C PRO A 301 -6.52 16.36 -59.10
N VAL A 302 -6.03 15.27 -58.51
CA VAL A 302 -6.20 13.92 -59.08
C VAL A 302 -6.99 13.01 -58.13
N HIS A 303 -8.19 12.69 -58.60
CA HIS A 303 -8.98 11.52 -58.23
C HIS A 303 -8.17 10.22 -58.35
N ARG A 304 -8.28 9.32 -57.37
CA ARG A 304 -8.48 7.90 -57.69
C ARG A 304 -9.28 7.17 -56.62
N SER A 305 -10.31 6.51 -57.13
CA SER A 305 -11.28 5.67 -56.47
C SER A 305 -10.79 4.22 -56.38
N SER A 306 -11.45 3.48 -55.49
CA SER A 306 -11.99 2.13 -55.72
C SER A 306 -11.16 0.88 -55.36
N THR A 307 -11.87 -0.03 -54.68
CA THR A 307 -11.79 -1.52 -54.69
C THR A 307 -10.56 -2.19 -54.07
N ALA A 308 -10.60 -3.32 -53.36
CA ALA A 308 -11.59 -4.26 -52.81
C ALA A 308 -10.76 -5.33 -52.01
N PRO A 309 -11.37 -6.28 -51.27
CA PRO A 309 -10.70 -7.07 -50.23
C PRO A 309 -10.13 -8.41 -50.72
N VAL A 310 -9.04 -8.90 -50.13
CA VAL A 310 -8.52 -10.26 -50.40
C VAL A 310 -8.02 -10.97 -49.12
N LYS A 311 -8.81 -12.01 -48.77
CA LYS A 311 -8.48 -13.36 -48.26
C LYS A 311 -7.32 -13.58 -47.28
N ARG A 312 -7.75 -13.96 -46.06
CA ARG A 312 -7.35 -15.13 -45.27
C ARG A 312 -6.45 -16.15 -46.02
N SER A 313 -5.25 -16.42 -45.48
CA SER A 313 -4.61 -17.72 -45.64
C SER A 313 -3.92 -18.14 -44.34
N SER A 314 -4.17 -19.39 -43.98
CA SER A 314 -3.60 -20.15 -42.90
C SER A 314 -2.13 -20.47 -43.16
N THR A 315 -1.27 -20.32 -42.16
CA THR A 315 0.02 -21.02 -42.15
C THR A 315 0.41 -21.43 -40.74
N THR A 316 0.21 -22.71 -40.49
CA THR A 316 0.87 -23.56 -39.50
C THR A 316 2.39 -23.35 -39.52
N LYS A 317 2.99 -23.00 -38.37
CA LYS A 317 4.43 -23.18 -38.14
C LYS A 317 4.71 -23.69 -36.72
N SER A 318 5.03 -24.99 -36.66
CA SER A 318 6.18 -25.59 -35.98
C SER A 318 6.59 -25.02 -34.62
N PHE A 319 6.33 -25.79 -33.57
CA PHE A 319 6.99 -25.68 -32.28
C PHE A 319 8.49 -26.01 -32.42
N ALA A 320 9.33 -25.08 -31.99
CA ALA A 320 10.74 -25.32 -31.66
C ALA A 320 10.96 -24.97 -30.18
N PRO A 321 11.81 -25.70 -29.44
CA PRO A 321 11.96 -25.52 -28.00
C PRO A 321 12.83 -24.30 -27.67
N LEU A 322 12.26 -23.35 -26.91
CA LEU A 322 12.98 -22.23 -26.33
C LEU A 322 13.91 -22.70 -25.20
N LYS A 323 15.21 -22.81 -25.49
CA LYS A 323 16.26 -22.75 -24.45
C LYS A 323 16.38 -21.31 -23.95
N ARG A 324 15.77 -20.99 -22.81
CA ARG A 324 16.06 -19.74 -22.07
C ARG A 324 17.26 -19.97 -21.15
N SER A 325 18.42 -19.47 -21.56
CA SER A 325 19.53 -19.20 -20.64
C SER A 325 19.18 -17.95 -19.81
N PHE A 326 18.95 -18.13 -18.51
CA PHE A 326 18.79 -17.03 -17.56
C PHE A 326 20.17 -16.44 -17.23
N THR A 327 20.55 -15.35 -17.90
CA THR A 327 21.69 -14.52 -17.48
C THR A 327 21.20 -13.52 -16.43
N ALA A 328 21.30 -13.91 -15.16
CA ALA A 328 20.81 -13.15 -14.00
C ALA A 328 21.53 -11.83 -13.69
N LYS A 329 22.51 -11.39 -14.51
CA LYS A 329 23.34 -10.21 -14.22
C LYS A 329 22.86 -8.90 -14.86
N SER A 330 21.93 -8.92 -15.81
CA SER A 330 21.43 -7.69 -16.47
C SER A 330 20.09 -7.18 -15.95
N SER A 331 19.50 -7.83 -14.93
CA SER A 331 18.15 -7.49 -14.43
C SER A 331 18.14 -6.46 -13.30
N TRP A 332 19.23 -6.34 -12.54
CA TRP A 332 19.28 -5.41 -11.40
C TRP A 332 19.54 -3.96 -11.82
N SER A 333 20.38 -3.75 -12.84
CA SER A 333 20.68 -2.40 -13.35
C SER A 333 19.49 -1.78 -14.10
N THR A 334 18.67 -2.59 -14.77
CA THR A 334 17.40 -2.13 -15.37
C THR A 334 16.33 -1.88 -14.32
N MET A 335 16.21 -2.72 -13.28
CA MET A 335 15.28 -2.42 -12.17
C MET A 335 15.65 -1.13 -11.41
N ILE A 336 16.93 -0.78 -11.31
CA ILE A 336 17.35 0.50 -10.72
C ILE A 336 17.06 1.67 -11.68
N LYS A 337 17.28 1.50 -12.99
CA LYS A 337 16.91 2.52 -14.00
C LYS A 337 15.41 2.74 -14.11
N ASP A 338 14.59 1.70 -14.05
CA ASP A 338 13.13 1.77 -14.05
C ASP A 338 12.57 2.30 -12.72
N ALA A 339 13.35 2.22 -11.63
CA ALA A 339 13.02 2.87 -10.36
C ALA A 339 13.37 4.37 -10.34
N ASP A 340 14.34 4.79 -11.14
CA ASP A 340 14.73 6.19 -11.32
C ASP A 340 13.98 6.90 -12.46
N GLU A 341 13.40 6.17 -13.43
CA GLU A 341 12.44 6.70 -14.42
C GLU A 341 11.04 6.81 -13.79
N PRO A 342 10.63 8.01 -13.34
CA PRO A 342 9.33 8.23 -12.72
C PRO A 342 8.22 8.38 -13.78
N ASP A 343 8.56 8.22 -15.05
CA ASP A 343 7.75 8.64 -16.21
C ASP A 343 6.59 7.68 -16.49
N ASP A 344 6.57 6.50 -15.86
CA ASP A 344 5.39 5.61 -15.84
C ASP A 344 4.38 5.99 -14.73
N ILE A 345 4.59 7.11 -14.03
CA ILE A 345 3.51 7.84 -13.35
C ILE A 345 2.90 8.79 -14.37
N GLY A 346 2.27 8.21 -15.41
CA GLY A 346 1.60 8.86 -16.53
C GLY A 346 1.74 10.38 -16.59
N ASP A 347 2.64 10.85 -17.44
CA ASP A 347 2.79 12.26 -17.80
C ASP A 347 1.48 12.78 -18.43
N PHE A 348 0.55 13.20 -17.57
CA PHE A 348 -0.67 13.91 -17.96
C PHE A 348 -0.37 15.41 -17.94
N ARG A 349 0.45 15.87 -18.89
CA ARG A 349 0.33 17.24 -19.39
C ARG A 349 -1.00 17.32 -20.13
N MET A 350 -2.04 17.81 -19.45
CA MET A 350 -3.22 18.33 -20.16
C MET A 350 -2.72 19.51 -20.99
N LYS A 351 -2.80 19.39 -22.32
CA LYS A 351 -2.86 20.56 -23.19
C LYS A 351 -4.09 21.35 -22.74
N VAL A 352 -3.85 22.53 -22.16
CA VAL A 352 -4.89 23.49 -21.78
C VAL A 352 -5.64 23.93 -23.04
#